data_AF-A0A2T6G1R9-F1
#
_entry.id   AF-A0A2T6G1R9-F1
#
_cell.length_a   1.000
_cell.length_b   1.000
_cell.length_c   1.000
_cell.angle_alpha   90.00
_cell.angle_beta   90.00
_cell.angle_gamma   90.00
#
_symmetry.space_group_name_H-M   'P 1'
#
loop_
_entity.id
_entity.type
_entity.pdbx_description
1 polymer ?
#
loop_
_entity_poly.entity_id
_entity_poly.type
_entity_poly.pdbx_seq_one_letter_code
_entity_poly.pdbx_strand_id
1 'polypeptide(L)'
;MGFVAFVLIALLWLYIDFGGDRWGVVEMILRYRKFKILFFVTLVVAFAVGVLVYVTNSNVQDEVPTDIEKVQAIPWGISKMNIPSLWNQGITGKGVKVAIVDGGVENHPDLVGNLKLGFNTIDPNQPTTDETGHGTFVAGIIGARNNNFGIVGVAPDVELFPVKVLDAYDEGNLGDVSKGIDWCIDNGIQIII
;
A
#
# COMPACT_ATOMS: atom_id res chain seq x y z
N MET A 1 -11.93 22.48 23.47
CA MET A 1 -12.94 21.99 24.45
C MET A 1 -13.97 23.04 24.91
N GLY A 2 -13.91 24.31 24.49
CA GLY A 2 -14.81 25.37 25.03
C GLY A 2 -16.21 25.52 24.41
N PHE A 3 -16.38 25.25 23.11
CA PHE A 3 -17.66 25.54 22.42
C PHE A 3 -18.73 24.46 22.64
N VAL A 4 -18.32 23.19 22.63
CA VAL A 4 -19.23 22.04 22.84
C VAL A 4 -19.81 22.05 24.26
N ALA A 5 -19.01 22.42 25.26
CA ALA A 5 -19.47 22.58 26.64
C ALA A 5 -20.53 23.68 26.78
N PHE A 6 -20.37 24.80 26.06
CA PHE A 6 -21.31 25.91 26.12
C PHE A 6 -22.68 25.57 25.49
N VAL A 7 -22.66 24.86 24.35
CA VAL A 7 -23.88 24.37 23.69
C VAL A 7 -24.60 23.36 24.56
N LEU A 8 -23.87 22.44 25.20
CA LEU A 8 -24.45 21.45 26.11
C LEU A 8 -25.06 22.12 27.36
N ILE A 9 -24.41 23.14 27.94
CA ILE A 9 -24.94 23.89 29.08
C ILE A 9 -26.21 24.67 28.69
N ALA A 10 -26.24 25.30 27.52
CA ALA A 10 -27.43 26.01 27.04
C ALA A 10 -28.62 25.07 26.76
N LEU A 11 -28.35 23.88 26.21
CA LEU A 11 -29.37 22.84 26.02
C LEU A 11 -29.85 22.24 27.35
N LEU A 12 -28.96 22.09 28.33
CA LEU A 12 -29.30 21.62 29.68
C LEU A 12 -30.16 22.65 30.42
N TRP A 13 -29.83 23.94 30.28
CA TRP A 13 -30.60 25.04 30.88
C TRP A 13 -32.02 25.13 30.29
N LEU A 14 -32.15 25.01 28.97
CA LEU A 14 -33.45 24.91 28.29
C LEU A 14 -34.21 23.63 28.66
N TYR A 15 -33.54 22.52 28.95
CA TYR A 15 -34.22 21.28 29.38
C TYR A 15 -34.82 21.40 30.79
N ILE A 16 -34.13 22.13 31.69
CA ILE A 16 -34.58 22.34 33.08
C ILE A 16 -35.78 23.30 33.14
N ASP A 17 -35.76 24.41 32.38
CA ASP A 17 -36.87 25.39 32.37
C ASP A 17 -38.18 24.83 31.80
N PHE A 18 -38.12 23.80 30.96
CA PHE A 18 -39.29 23.16 30.33
C PHE A 18 -39.68 21.82 30.99
N GLY A 19 -39.18 21.54 32.20
CA GLY A 19 -39.66 20.43 33.03
C GLY A 19 -39.43 19.02 32.46
N GLY A 20 -38.49 18.86 31.53
CA GLY A 20 -38.14 17.56 30.94
C GLY A 20 -39.05 17.09 29.80
N ASP A 21 -40.01 17.90 29.33
CA ASP A 21 -40.87 17.53 28.20
C ASP A 21 -40.14 17.74 26.86
N ARG A 22 -39.74 16.64 26.20
CA ARG A 22 -38.98 16.64 24.93
C ARG A 22 -39.68 17.37 23.78
N TRP A 23 -40.98 17.66 23.92
CA TRP A 23 -41.80 18.35 22.92
C TRP A 23 -41.81 19.87 23.07
N GLY A 24 -41.45 20.42 24.25
CA GLY A 24 -41.50 21.86 24.52
C GLY A 24 -40.49 22.68 23.71
N VAL A 25 -39.28 22.15 23.49
CA VAL A 25 -38.23 22.81 22.70
C VAL A 25 -38.59 22.87 21.21
N VAL A 26 -39.15 21.79 20.67
CA VAL A 26 -39.60 21.71 19.27
C VAL A 26 -40.75 22.67 19.03
N GLU A 27 -41.76 22.67 19.90
CA GLU A 27 -42.89 23.61 19.88
C GLU A 27 -42.43 25.07 19.98
N MET A 28 -41.48 25.40 20.88
CA MET A 28 -40.93 26.75 21.02
C MET A 28 -40.22 27.22 19.75
N ILE A 29 -39.37 26.37 19.16
CA ILE A 29 -38.71 26.64 17.87
C ILE A 29 -39.77 26.83 16.78
N LEU A 30 -40.81 26.00 16.74
CA LEU A 30 -41.86 26.10 15.72
C LEU A 30 -42.78 27.31 15.89
N ARG A 31 -42.99 27.79 17.12
CA ARG A 31 -43.93 28.87 17.46
C ARG A 31 -43.35 30.27 17.31
N TYR A 32 -42.06 30.47 17.61
CA TYR A 32 -41.45 31.80 17.62
C TYR A 32 -40.50 32.03 16.44
N ARG A 33 -40.87 32.95 15.54
CA ARG A 33 -40.10 33.31 14.33
C ARG A 33 -38.63 33.68 14.61
N LYS A 34 -38.35 34.36 15.74
CA LYS A 34 -36.98 34.73 16.13
C LYS A 34 -36.13 33.51 16.53
N PHE A 35 -36.72 32.50 17.16
CA PHE A 35 -36.03 31.27 17.54
C PHE A 35 -35.78 30.35 16.33
N LYS A 36 -36.67 30.31 15.33
CA LYS A 36 -36.41 29.63 14.03
C LYS A 36 -35.18 30.17 13.32
N ILE A 37 -35.11 31.50 13.22
CA ILE A 37 -33.99 32.17 12.55
C ILE A 37 -32.70 31.92 13.32
N LEU A 38 -32.71 32.06 14.64
CA LEU A 38 -31.54 31.83 15.47
C LEU A 38 -31.05 30.37 15.34
N PHE A 39 -31.95 29.39 15.43
CA PHE A 39 -31.61 27.98 15.26
C PHE A 39 -31.00 27.66 13.88
N PHE A 40 -31.58 28.21 12.81
CA PHE A 40 -31.08 28.02 11.46
C PHE A 40 -29.70 28.66 11.27
N VAL A 41 -29.49 29.87 11.80
CA VAL A 41 -28.19 30.54 11.78
C VAL A 41 -27.13 29.71 12.51
N THR A 42 -27.46 29.14 13.68
CA THR A 42 -26.50 28.31 14.43
C THR A 42 -26.13 27.04 13.67
N LEU A 43 -27.09 26.39 12.98
CA LEU A 43 -26.80 25.22 12.14
C LEU A 43 -25.90 25.56 10.95
N VAL A 44 -26.15 26.68 10.28
CA VAL A 44 -25.32 27.14 9.15
C VAL A 44 -23.89 27.46 9.63
N VAL A 45 -23.74 28.13 10.77
CA VAL A 45 -22.43 28.43 11.35
C VAL A 45 -21.71 27.14 11.77
N ALA A 46 -22.38 26.21 12.43
CA ALA A 46 -21.78 24.92 12.83
C ALA A 46 -21.32 24.11 11.61
N PHE A 47 -22.11 24.09 10.54
CA PHE A 47 -21.75 23.44 9.28
C PHE A 47 -20.53 24.12 8.63
N ALA A 48 -20.51 25.45 8.54
CA ALA A 48 -19.39 26.19 7.97
C ALA A 48 -18.09 25.98 8.76
N VAL A 49 -18.16 25.95 10.09
CA VAL A 49 -17.02 25.64 10.96
C VAL A 49 -16.54 24.20 10.75
N GLY A 50 -17.46 23.24 10.63
CA GLY A 50 -17.11 21.84 10.32
C GLY A 50 -16.40 21.69 8.99
N VAL A 51 -16.89 22.38 7.94
CA VAL A 51 -16.24 22.41 6.62
C VAL A 51 -14.86 23.08 6.71
N LEU A 52 -14.74 24.20 7.42
CA LEU A 52 -13.45 24.88 7.57
C LEU A 52 -12.43 23.99 8.28
N VAL A 53 -12.81 23.33 9.38
CA VAL A 53 -11.96 22.39 10.10
C VAL A 53 -11.55 21.21 9.21
N TYR A 54 -12.49 20.66 8.44
CA TYR A 54 -12.22 19.60 7.48
C TYR A 54 -11.19 20.04 6.43
N VAL A 55 -11.40 21.21 5.82
CA VAL A 55 -10.51 21.78 4.80
C VAL A 55 -9.11 22.07 5.38
N THR A 56 -9.04 22.60 6.60
CA THR A 56 -7.74 22.85 7.26
C THR A 56 -7.02 21.57 7.62
N ASN A 57 -7.75 20.52 8.03
CA ASN A 57 -7.15 19.21 8.34
C ASN A 57 -6.76 18.44 7.06
N SER A 58 -7.51 18.59 5.96
CA SER A 58 -7.16 17.98 4.68
C SER A 58 -6.01 18.68 3.96
N ASN A 59 -5.72 19.94 4.33
CA ASN A 59 -4.59 20.71 3.80
C ASN A 59 -3.28 20.49 4.56
N VAL A 60 -3.25 19.61 5.57
CA VAL A 60 -1.99 18.99 6.00
C VAL A 60 -1.65 17.92 4.97
N GLN A 61 -1.13 18.36 3.82
CA GLN A 61 -0.18 17.51 3.11
C GLN A 61 0.98 17.37 4.08
N ASP A 62 1.18 16.16 4.61
CA ASP A 62 2.47 15.81 5.17
C ASP A 62 3.49 16.07 4.07
N GLU A 63 4.20 17.20 4.17
CA GLU A 63 5.41 17.45 3.38
C GLU A 63 6.39 16.37 3.82
N VAL A 64 6.34 15.22 3.14
CA VAL A 64 7.35 14.18 3.27
C VAL A 64 8.67 14.87 2.93
N PRO A 65 9.62 14.97 3.88
CA PRO A 65 10.89 15.63 3.62
C PRO A 65 11.51 15.04 2.35
N THR A 66 11.72 15.88 1.35
CA THR A 66 12.30 15.51 0.04
C THR A 66 13.78 15.12 0.10
N ASP A 67 14.35 15.10 1.30
CA ASP A 67 15.76 14.83 1.57
C ASP A 67 15.96 13.62 2.51
N ILE A 68 15.09 12.60 2.43
CA ILE A 68 15.55 11.26 2.82
C ILE A 68 16.52 10.85 1.72
N GLU A 69 17.81 11.09 1.96
CA GLU A 69 18.91 10.43 1.26
C GLU A 69 18.47 8.97 1.01
N LYS A 70 18.46 8.53 -0.25
CA LYS A 70 18.03 7.19 -0.68
C LYS A 70 18.95 6.13 -0.06
N VAL A 71 18.88 5.96 1.25
CA VAL A 71 19.61 4.93 1.96
C VAL A 71 18.85 3.66 1.68
N GLN A 72 19.48 2.82 0.86
CA GLN A 72 18.99 1.46 0.64
C GLN A 72 18.81 0.74 1.98
N ALA A 73 17.66 0.10 2.14
CA ALA A 73 17.33 -0.59 3.37
C ALA A 73 17.66 -2.09 3.28
N ILE A 74 18.13 -2.66 4.39
CA ILE A 74 18.20 -4.11 4.56
C ILE A 74 16.92 -4.55 5.30
N PRO A 75 16.01 -5.29 4.65
CA PRO A 75 14.80 -5.80 5.28
C PRO A 75 15.08 -6.55 6.59
N TRP A 76 14.15 -6.48 7.55
CA TRP A 76 14.34 -7.09 8.86
C TRP A 76 14.65 -8.60 8.75
N GLY A 77 14.01 -9.30 7.81
CA GLY A 77 14.15 -10.76 7.63
C GLY A 77 15.57 -11.16 7.29
N ILE A 78 16.18 -10.39 6.39
CA ILE A 78 17.55 -10.57 5.94
C ILE A 78 18.53 -10.31 7.09
N SER A 79 18.29 -9.25 7.87
CA SER A 79 19.07 -8.95 9.07
C SER A 79 18.95 -10.07 10.13
N LYS A 80 17.73 -10.57 10.37
CA LYS A 80 17.45 -11.59 11.39
C LYS A 80 18.11 -12.93 11.08
N MET A 81 18.22 -13.28 9.80
CA MET A 81 18.89 -14.48 9.32
C MET A 81 20.42 -14.31 9.18
N ASN A 82 20.97 -13.14 9.53
CA ASN A 82 22.40 -12.82 9.39
C ASN A 82 22.94 -13.01 7.95
N ILE A 83 22.08 -12.78 6.95
CA ILE A 83 22.47 -12.87 5.53
C ILE A 83 23.60 -11.91 5.16
N PRO A 84 23.71 -10.68 5.71
CA PRO A 84 24.84 -9.80 5.38
C PRO A 84 26.22 -10.41 5.66
N SER A 85 26.32 -11.35 6.61
CA SER A 85 27.57 -12.08 6.86
C SER A 85 27.97 -12.98 5.68
N LEU A 86 27.01 -13.51 4.92
CA LEU A 86 27.25 -14.30 3.71
C LEU A 86 27.70 -13.42 2.55
N TRP A 87 27.10 -12.23 2.40
CA TRP A 87 27.54 -11.26 1.39
C TRP A 87 28.99 -10.82 1.63
N ASN A 88 29.38 -10.60 2.89
CA ASN A 88 30.78 -10.29 3.25
C ASN A 88 31.76 -11.42 2.93
N GLN A 89 31.27 -12.66 2.76
CA GLN A 89 32.05 -13.82 2.31
C GLN A 89 32.02 -13.98 0.78
N GLY A 90 31.36 -13.07 0.05
CA GLY A 90 31.18 -13.14 -1.40
C GLY A 90 30.06 -14.06 -1.86
N ILE A 91 29.20 -14.55 -0.95
CA ILE A 91 28.06 -15.40 -1.27
C ILE A 91 26.84 -14.51 -1.51
N THR A 92 26.62 -14.15 -2.78
CA THR A 92 25.56 -13.19 -3.19
C THR A 92 24.51 -13.79 -4.14
N GLY A 93 24.60 -15.10 -4.41
CA GLY A 93 23.76 -15.80 -5.40
C GLY A 93 24.23 -15.64 -6.85
N LYS A 94 25.40 -15.05 -7.08
CA LYS A 94 25.98 -14.87 -8.41
C LYS A 94 26.05 -16.19 -9.18
N GLY A 95 25.48 -16.20 -10.39
CA GLY A 95 25.46 -17.35 -11.30
C GLY A 95 24.41 -18.41 -10.94
N VAL A 96 23.56 -18.16 -9.93
CA VAL A 96 22.38 -18.98 -9.65
C VAL A 96 21.19 -18.43 -10.42
N LYS A 97 20.47 -19.31 -11.11
CA LYS A 97 19.24 -19.01 -11.83
C LYS A 97 18.02 -19.38 -10.99
N VAL A 98 17.15 -18.41 -10.75
CA VAL A 98 15.90 -18.58 -10.01
C VAL A 98 14.73 -18.19 -10.91
N ALA A 99 13.75 -19.07 -11.07
CA ALA A 99 12.49 -18.73 -11.71
C ALA A 99 11.45 -18.27 -10.69
N ILE A 100 10.66 -17.26 -11.07
CA ILE A 100 9.50 -16.78 -10.31
C ILE A 100 8.25 -17.18 -11.10
N VAL A 101 7.60 -18.27 -10.69
CA VAL A 101 6.41 -18.84 -11.33
C VAL A 101 5.17 -18.18 -10.74
N ASP A 102 4.76 -17.05 -11.31
CA ASP A 102 3.79 -16.13 -10.70
C ASP A 102 2.98 -15.34 -11.76
N GLY A 103 2.41 -14.19 -11.40
CA GLY A 103 1.77 -13.21 -12.29
C GLY A 103 2.75 -12.41 -13.16
N GLY A 104 4.04 -12.68 -13.11
CA GLY A 104 5.08 -11.94 -13.84
C GLY A 104 5.99 -11.14 -12.92
N VAL A 105 6.89 -10.33 -13.51
CA VAL A 105 7.74 -9.39 -12.78
C VAL A 105 7.88 -8.10 -13.59
N GLU A 106 7.64 -6.96 -12.95
CA GLU A 106 7.82 -5.64 -13.56
C GLU A 106 9.31 -5.30 -13.74
N ASN A 107 9.62 -4.51 -14.75
CA ASN A 107 10.95 -3.96 -14.99
C ASN A 107 11.28 -2.84 -13.97
N HIS A 108 11.51 -3.24 -12.72
CA HIS A 108 11.74 -2.35 -11.61
C HIS A 108 13.22 -1.91 -11.52
N PRO A 109 13.52 -0.62 -11.22
CA PRO A 109 14.91 -0.12 -11.13
C PRO A 109 15.81 -0.93 -10.18
N ASP A 110 15.23 -1.49 -9.12
CA ASP A 110 15.95 -2.28 -8.12
C ASP A 110 16.29 -3.72 -8.57
N LEU A 111 15.71 -4.16 -9.69
CA LEU A 111 15.93 -5.49 -10.29
C LEU A 111 16.79 -5.43 -11.56
N VAL A 112 17.10 -4.23 -12.06
CA VAL A 112 17.85 -4.03 -13.31
C VAL A 112 19.20 -4.72 -13.25
N GLY A 113 19.43 -5.70 -14.12
CA GLY A 113 20.66 -6.50 -14.17
C GLY A 113 20.49 -7.92 -13.61
N ASN A 114 19.61 -8.09 -12.63
CA ASN A 114 19.24 -9.41 -12.11
C ASN A 114 18.09 -10.01 -12.92
N LEU A 115 17.11 -9.18 -13.31
CA LEU A 115 15.98 -9.62 -14.14
C LEU A 115 16.45 -10.02 -15.56
N LYS A 116 16.13 -11.26 -15.96
CA LYS A 116 16.43 -11.86 -17.26
C LYS A 116 15.16 -12.04 -18.08
N LEU A 117 15.34 -12.43 -19.34
CA LEU A 117 14.21 -12.77 -20.20
C LEU A 117 13.52 -14.02 -19.67
N GLY A 118 12.22 -13.90 -19.44
CA GLY A 118 11.37 -14.96 -18.91
C GLY A 118 10.50 -15.63 -19.97
N PHE A 119 9.45 -16.31 -19.50
CA PHE A 119 8.44 -16.96 -20.34
C PHE A 119 7.04 -16.67 -19.85
N ASN A 120 6.15 -16.28 -20.76
CA ASN A 120 4.73 -16.12 -20.49
C ASN A 120 4.00 -17.34 -21.05
N THR A 121 3.45 -18.19 -20.18
CA THR A 121 2.78 -19.42 -20.59
C THR A 121 1.36 -19.15 -21.08
N ILE A 122 0.75 -18.03 -20.65
CA ILE A 122 -0.62 -17.62 -21.01
C ILE A 122 -0.63 -17.08 -22.45
N ASP A 123 0.31 -16.20 -22.77
CA ASP A 123 0.57 -15.73 -24.14
C ASP A 123 2.08 -15.64 -24.41
N PRO A 124 2.68 -16.64 -25.08
CA PRO A 124 4.11 -16.68 -25.39
C PRO A 124 4.65 -15.51 -26.21
N ASN A 125 3.79 -14.70 -26.84
CA ASN A 125 4.21 -13.54 -27.62
C ASN A 125 4.18 -12.23 -26.82
N GLN A 126 3.72 -12.27 -25.57
CA GLN A 126 3.60 -11.12 -24.68
C GLN A 126 4.72 -11.11 -23.64
N PRO A 127 5.03 -9.93 -23.07
CA PRO A 127 5.99 -9.85 -21.97
C PRO A 127 5.49 -10.60 -20.73
N THR A 128 6.40 -10.83 -19.80
CA THR A 128 6.13 -11.35 -18.46
C THR A 128 5.92 -10.23 -17.45
N THR A 129 5.40 -9.08 -17.90
CA THR A 129 5.14 -7.94 -17.02
C THR A 129 4.13 -8.33 -15.95
N ASP A 130 4.35 -7.83 -14.74
CA ASP A 130 3.47 -8.05 -13.60
C ASP A 130 2.42 -6.93 -13.53
N GLU A 131 1.15 -7.29 -13.57
CA GLU A 131 0.05 -6.33 -13.46
C GLU A 131 -0.55 -6.24 -12.04
N THR A 132 -0.20 -7.16 -11.14
CA THR A 132 -0.78 -7.24 -9.78
C THR A 132 0.22 -6.82 -8.71
N GLY A 133 1.52 -7.02 -8.96
CA GLY A 133 2.63 -6.66 -8.10
C GLY A 133 3.13 -7.81 -7.22
N HIS A 134 2.45 -8.96 -7.20
CA HIS A 134 2.82 -10.09 -6.34
C HIS A 134 4.17 -10.68 -6.74
N GLY A 135 4.36 -11.02 -8.01
CA GLY A 135 5.62 -11.59 -8.49
C GLY A 135 6.79 -10.61 -8.42
N THR A 136 6.55 -9.32 -8.61
CA THR A 136 7.55 -8.26 -8.40
C THR A 136 7.97 -8.15 -6.94
N PHE A 137 7.02 -8.27 -6.01
CA PHE A 137 7.30 -8.30 -4.58
C PHE A 137 8.15 -9.52 -4.20
N VAL A 138 7.80 -10.71 -4.71
CA VAL A 138 8.57 -11.95 -4.54
C VAL A 138 9.99 -11.79 -5.11
N ALA A 139 10.11 -11.26 -6.33
CA ALA A 139 11.40 -11.01 -6.98
C ALA A 139 12.29 -10.05 -6.16
N GLY A 140 11.69 -9.01 -5.55
CA GLY A 140 12.39 -8.09 -4.67
C GLY A 140 12.97 -8.75 -3.42
N ILE A 141 12.20 -9.63 -2.78
CA ILE A 141 12.68 -10.41 -1.61
C ILE A 141 13.88 -11.28 -2.00
N ILE A 142 13.80 -11.94 -3.16
CA ILE A 142 14.85 -12.86 -3.61
C ILE A 142 16.11 -12.10 -4.02
N GLY A 143 15.99 -11.08 -4.88
CA GLY A 143 17.12 -10.56 -5.64
C GLY A 143 17.05 -9.07 -5.97
N ALA A 144 16.42 -8.23 -5.15
CA ALA A 144 16.69 -6.79 -5.21
C ALA A 144 18.19 -6.52 -5.02
N ARG A 145 18.74 -5.67 -5.88
CA ARG A 145 20.20 -5.48 -5.99
C ARG A 145 20.72 -4.62 -4.86
N ASN A 146 21.94 -4.90 -4.39
CA ASN A 146 22.66 -3.95 -3.54
C ASN A 146 23.23 -2.80 -4.40
N ASN A 147 22.49 -1.70 -4.53
CA ASN A 147 22.68 -0.65 -5.55
C ASN A 147 22.40 0.79 -5.03
N ASN A 148 22.29 0.99 -3.70
CA ASN A 148 21.90 2.26 -3.07
C ASN A 148 20.48 2.74 -3.44
N PHE A 149 19.59 1.84 -3.82
CA PHE A 149 18.18 2.13 -4.10
C PHE A 149 17.30 1.07 -3.43
N GLY A 150 16.07 1.44 -3.04
CA GLY A 150 15.08 0.50 -2.54
C GLY A 150 15.57 -0.40 -1.39
N ILE A 151 15.53 -1.71 -1.61
CA ILE A 151 15.90 -2.74 -0.63
C ILE A 151 17.00 -3.65 -1.18
N VAL A 152 17.67 -4.41 -0.31
CA VAL A 152 18.52 -5.53 -0.74
C VAL A 152 17.77 -6.85 -0.56
N GLY A 153 17.75 -7.70 -1.59
CA GLY A 153 17.20 -9.05 -1.53
C GLY A 153 18.17 -10.06 -0.91
N VAL A 154 17.72 -11.29 -0.67
CA VAL A 154 18.56 -12.35 -0.06
C VAL A 154 19.82 -12.63 -0.90
N ALA A 155 19.67 -12.65 -2.22
CA ALA A 155 20.69 -12.98 -3.20
C ALA A 155 20.86 -11.83 -4.22
N PRO A 156 21.58 -10.74 -3.87
CA PRO A 156 21.56 -9.51 -4.64
C PRO A 156 22.26 -9.57 -6.02
N ASP A 157 22.97 -10.65 -6.35
CA ASP A 157 23.60 -10.87 -7.67
C ASP A 157 23.02 -12.08 -8.43
N VAL A 158 21.84 -12.56 -8.01
CA VAL A 158 21.15 -13.71 -8.63
C VAL A 158 20.60 -13.35 -10.01
N GLU A 159 20.37 -14.37 -10.84
CA GLU A 159 19.63 -14.22 -12.10
C GLU A 159 18.17 -14.61 -11.88
N LEU A 160 17.25 -13.67 -12.09
CA LEU A 160 15.81 -13.85 -11.90
C LEU A 160 15.12 -14.02 -13.25
N PHE A 161 14.37 -15.11 -13.42
CA PHE A 161 13.63 -15.44 -14.63
C PHE A 161 12.13 -15.41 -14.32
N PRO A 162 11.39 -14.40 -14.80
CA PRO A 162 9.94 -14.37 -14.60
C PRO A 162 9.27 -15.45 -15.45
N VAL A 163 8.40 -16.25 -14.85
CA VAL A 163 7.61 -17.27 -15.55
C VAL A 163 6.15 -16.97 -15.26
N LYS A 164 5.51 -16.21 -16.18
CA LYS A 164 4.15 -15.72 -16.00
C LYS A 164 3.16 -16.84 -16.30
N VAL A 165 2.51 -17.33 -15.25
CA VAL A 165 1.51 -18.40 -15.27
C VAL A 165 0.14 -17.96 -14.74
N LEU A 166 0.10 -16.77 -14.11
CA LEU A 166 -1.13 -16.12 -13.65
C LEU A 166 -1.41 -14.85 -14.48
N ASP A 167 -2.69 -14.57 -14.73
CA ASP A 167 -3.14 -13.39 -15.45
C ASP A 167 -3.22 -12.15 -14.53
N ALA A 168 -3.78 -11.05 -15.03
CA ALA A 168 -3.90 -9.79 -14.30
C ALA A 168 -4.91 -9.82 -13.12
N TYR A 169 -5.60 -10.95 -12.91
CA TYR A 169 -6.48 -11.20 -11.78
C TYR A 169 -5.88 -12.24 -10.81
N ASP A 170 -4.60 -12.56 -10.97
CA ASP A 170 -3.89 -13.66 -10.28
C ASP A 170 -4.55 -15.03 -10.52
N GLU A 171 -5.27 -15.19 -11.63
CA GLU A 171 -5.88 -16.45 -12.02
C GLU A 171 -5.00 -17.21 -13.01
N GLY A 172 -4.93 -18.53 -12.85
CA GLY A 172 -4.17 -19.40 -13.74
C GLY A 172 -4.71 -20.82 -13.73
N ASN A 173 -4.28 -21.62 -14.69
CA ASN A 173 -4.64 -23.03 -14.75
C ASN A 173 -3.40 -23.92 -14.57
N LEU A 174 -3.64 -25.16 -14.12
CA LEU A 174 -2.57 -26.13 -13.86
C LEU A 174 -1.74 -26.46 -15.10
N GLY A 175 -2.31 -26.34 -16.29
CA GLY A 175 -1.59 -26.59 -17.54
C GLY A 175 -0.50 -25.54 -17.79
N ASP A 176 -0.81 -24.28 -17.52
CA ASP A 176 0.14 -23.18 -17.68
C ASP A 176 1.24 -23.21 -16.61
N VAL A 177 0.89 -23.55 -15.36
CA VAL A 177 1.89 -23.83 -14.32
C VAL A 177 2.81 -24.98 -14.72
N SER A 178 2.27 -26.10 -15.23
CA SER A 178 3.06 -27.24 -15.68
C SER A 178 4.02 -26.86 -16.81
N LYS A 179 3.55 -26.12 -17.83
CA LYS A 179 4.40 -25.63 -18.92
C LYS A 179 5.50 -24.69 -18.41
N GLY A 180 5.19 -23.86 -17.41
CA GLY A 180 6.16 -22.97 -16.79
C GLY A 180 7.28 -23.76 -16.10
N ILE A 181 6.93 -24.83 -15.37
CA ILE A 181 7.90 -25.72 -14.73
C ILE A 181 8.73 -26.46 -15.78
N ASP A 182 8.12 -26.98 -16.84
CA ASP A 182 8.83 -27.64 -17.95
C ASP A 182 9.83 -26.67 -18.59
N TRP A 183 9.43 -25.42 -18.86
CA TRP A 183 10.33 -24.38 -19.35
C TRP A 183 11.49 -24.11 -18.39
N CYS A 184 11.25 -24.10 -17.08
CA CYS A 184 12.32 -23.94 -16.08
C CYS A 184 13.35 -25.08 -16.18
N ILE A 185 12.88 -26.32 -16.30
CA ILE A 185 13.73 -27.50 -16.42
C ILE A 185 14.58 -27.42 -17.70
N ASP A 186 13.94 -27.12 -18.83
CA ASP A 186 14.61 -27.03 -20.14
C ASP A 186 15.67 -25.92 -20.21
N ASN A 187 15.51 -24.85 -19.42
CA ASN A 187 16.45 -23.73 -19.36
C ASN A 187 17.50 -23.85 -18.24
N GLY A 188 17.52 -24.98 -17.53
CA GLY A 188 18.46 -25.26 -16.46
C GLY A 188 18.33 -24.29 -15.29
N ILE A 189 17.10 -23.89 -14.97
CA ILE A 189 16.81 -23.13 -13.76
C ILE A 189 17.11 -24.01 -12.54
N GLN A 190 17.76 -23.44 -11.53
CA GLN A 190 18.24 -24.20 -10.36
C GLN A 190 17.24 -24.15 -9.20
N ILE A 191 16.45 -23.08 -9.10
CA ILE A 191 15.46 -22.86 -8.05
C ILE A 191 14.18 -22.34 -8.71
N ILE A 192 13.05 -22.95 -8.36
CA ILE A 192 11.72 -22.52 -8.80
C ILE A 192 10.98 -22.06 -7.54
N ILE A 193 10.45 -20.83 -7.57
CA ILE A 193 9.59 -20.26 -6.52
C ILE A 193 8.23 -19.97 -7.11
#